data_AF-A0A015LFB6-F1
#
_entry.id   AF-A0A015LFB6-F1
#
_cell.length_a   1.000
_cell.length_b   1.000
_cell.length_c   1.000
_cell.angle_alpha   90.00
_cell.angle_beta   90.00
_cell.angle_gamma   90.00
#
_symmetry.space_group_name_H-M   'P 1'
#
loop_
_entity.id
_entity.type
_entity.pdbx_description
1 polymer ?
#
loop_
_entity_poly.entity_id
_entity_poly.type
_entity_poly.pdbx_seq_one_letter_code
_entity_poly.pdbx_strand_id
1 'polypeptide(L)'
;MAYNGITPTVVAGKIKPTRIPIPPPMKIEDLMKKIAQLNLDQNILKNITPNITWKGNPLFIGNSIHYDLLHPKEALVASTLRLTPLQYLTYKLILISSARGYSQRSFPFRKSDAQKHLPIDVNRSSKLWEWFTQTGWLKTEILL
;
A
#
# COMPACT_ATOMS: atom_id res chain seq x y z
N MET A 1 -2.67 -57.16 -24.90
CA MET A 1 -2.44 -56.08 -23.91
C MET A 1 -1.48 -55.05 -24.50
N ALA A 2 -1.94 -53.81 -24.71
CA ALA A 2 -1.08 -52.63 -24.83
C ALA A 2 -1.94 -51.40 -24.53
N TYR A 3 -1.80 -50.85 -23.32
CA TYR A 3 -2.47 -49.63 -22.90
C TYR A 3 -1.52 -48.47 -23.20
N ASN A 4 -1.82 -47.68 -24.23
CA ASN A 4 -1.06 -46.47 -24.54
C ASN A 4 -1.34 -45.43 -23.46
N GLY A 5 -0.33 -45.15 -22.63
CA GLY A 5 -0.39 -44.14 -21.58
C GLY A 5 -0.44 -42.74 -22.19
N ILE A 6 -1.55 -42.03 -21.98
CA ILE A 6 -1.63 -40.58 -22.18
C ILE A 6 -1.23 -39.94 -20.86
N THR A 7 -0.05 -39.31 -20.82
CA THR A 7 0.32 -38.41 -19.73
C THR A 7 -0.43 -37.09 -19.91
N PRO A 8 -1.15 -36.59 -18.90
CA PRO A 8 -1.71 -35.24 -18.96
C PRO A 8 -0.59 -34.24 -18.70
N THR A 9 -0.14 -33.57 -19.76
CA THR A 9 0.69 -32.38 -19.67
C THR A 9 -0.13 -31.26 -19.03
N VAL A 10 0.02 -31.08 -17.71
CA VAL A 10 -0.50 -29.91 -17.01
C VAL A 10 0.32 -28.70 -17.45
N VAL A 11 -0.16 -28.01 -18.48
CA VAL A 11 0.36 -26.69 -18.84
C VAL A 11 -0.02 -25.74 -17.71
N ALA A 12 0.94 -25.47 -16.82
CA ALA A 12 0.84 -24.44 -15.81
C ALA A 12 0.72 -23.07 -16.51
N GLY A 13 -0.52 -22.68 -16.83
CA GLY A 13 -0.83 -21.33 -17.31
C GLY A 13 -0.33 -20.32 -16.27
N LYS A 14 0.60 -19.46 -16.68
CA LYS A 14 1.03 -18.30 -15.88
C LYS A 14 -0.20 -17.41 -15.65
N ILE A 15 -0.88 -17.57 -14.53
CA ILE A 15 -1.92 -16.64 -14.08
C ILE A 15 -1.20 -15.31 -13.87
N LYS A 16 -1.33 -14.38 -14.83
CA LYS A 16 -0.90 -13.00 -14.60
C LYS A 16 -1.72 -12.49 -13.41
N PRO A 17 -1.11 -12.04 -12.30
CA PRO A 17 -1.89 -11.49 -11.21
C PRO A 17 -2.65 -10.28 -11.75
N THR A 18 -3.95 -10.43 -11.91
CA THR A 18 -4.84 -9.34 -12.28
C THR A 18 -4.79 -8.33 -11.14
N ARG A 19 -4.33 -7.11 -11.44
CA ARG A 19 -4.38 -6.02 -10.46
C ARG A 19 -5.83 -5.85 -10.03
N ILE A 20 -6.02 -5.63 -8.73
CA ILE A 20 -7.36 -5.38 -8.18
C ILE A 20 -7.91 -4.12 -8.88
N PRO A 21 -9.19 -4.09 -9.29
CA PRO A 21 -9.77 -2.92 -9.94
C PRO A 21 -9.50 -1.66 -9.11
N ILE A 22 -9.02 -0.62 -9.78
CA ILE A 22 -8.75 0.66 -9.13
C ILE A 22 -10.10 1.24 -8.69
N PRO A 23 -10.30 1.56 -7.40
CA PRO A 23 -11.54 2.20 -6.99
C PRO A 23 -11.72 3.52 -7.74
N PRO A 24 -12.98 3.94 -8.02
CA PRO A 24 -13.23 5.21 -8.68
C PRO A 24 -12.57 6.37 -7.91
N PRO A 25 -12.16 7.44 -8.61
CA PRO A 25 -11.59 8.61 -7.96
C PRO A 25 -12.57 9.14 -6.91
N MET A 26 -12.05 9.36 -5.71
CA MET A 26 -12.82 9.79 -4.54
C MET A 26 -12.56 11.27 -4.26
N LYS A 27 -13.60 12.01 -3.85
CA LYS A 27 -13.44 13.38 -3.37
C LYS A 27 -12.55 13.42 -2.13
N ILE A 28 -11.76 14.48 -1.97
CA ILE A 28 -10.77 14.58 -0.89
C ILE A 28 -11.45 14.53 0.49
N GLU A 29 -12.64 15.13 0.63
CA GLU A 29 -13.39 15.16 1.89
C GLU A 29 -13.80 13.74 2.32
N ASP A 30 -14.31 12.95 1.38
CA ASP A 30 -14.68 11.55 1.63
C ASP A 30 -13.45 10.68 1.93
N LEU A 31 -12.34 10.93 1.24
CA LEU A 31 -11.07 10.26 1.48
C LEU A 31 -10.56 10.53 2.91
N MET A 32 -10.55 11.80 3.34
CA MET A 32 -10.14 12.17 4.68
C MET A 32 -11.06 11.61 5.75
N LYS A 33 -12.39 11.61 5.52
CA LYS A 33 -13.36 10.97 6.42
C LYS A 33 -13.07 9.48 6.59
N LYS A 34 -12.78 8.75 5.51
CA LYS A 34 -12.41 7.33 5.56
C LYS A 34 -11.06 7.10 6.24
N ILE A 35 -10.07 7.96 6.02
CA ILE A 35 -8.78 7.89 6.71
C ILE A 35 -8.96 8.11 8.22
N ALA A 36 -9.79 9.06 8.63
CA ALA A 36 -10.08 9.29 10.05
C ALA A 36 -10.71 8.05 10.71
N GLN A 37 -11.63 7.36 10.02
CA GLN A 37 -12.23 6.09 10.47
C GLN A 37 -11.21 4.94 10.60
N LEU A 38 -10.00 5.09 10.06
CA LEU A 38 -8.94 4.13 10.33
C LEU A 38 -8.45 4.22 11.78
N ASN A 39 -8.74 5.25 12.58
CA ASN A 39 -8.32 5.32 14.00
C ASN A 39 -6.84 4.97 14.20
N LEU A 40 -5.97 5.52 13.34
CA LEU A 40 -4.53 5.28 13.39
C LEU A 40 -3.92 6.05 14.55
N ASP A 41 -3.03 5.41 15.31
CA ASP A 41 -2.22 6.14 16.27
C ASP A 41 -1.29 7.11 15.52
N GLN A 42 -1.58 8.40 15.62
CA GLN A 42 -0.78 9.46 15.00
C GLN A 42 0.44 9.84 15.86
N ASN A 43 0.50 9.45 17.14
CA ASN A 43 1.62 9.83 18.01
C ASN A 43 2.94 9.22 17.55
N ILE A 44 2.91 8.05 16.89
CA ILE A 44 4.09 7.45 16.28
C ILE A 44 4.82 8.42 15.34
N LEU A 45 4.09 9.28 14.62
CA LEU A 45 4.67 10.22 13.67
C LEU A 45 5.49 11.33 14.33
N LYS A 46 5.27 11.62 15.62
CA LYS A 46 6.05 12.62 16.37
C LYS A 46 7.48 12.14 16.61
N ASN A 47 7.67 10.83 16.78
CA ASN A 47 8.92 10.25 17.25
C ASN A 47 9.65 9.45 16.17
N ILE A 48 8.93 8.95 15.15
CA ILE A 48 9.53 8.12 14.11
C ILE A 48 10.42 8.91 13.15
N THR A 49 11.54 8.31 12.78
CA THR A 49 12.37 8.76 11.66
C THR A 49 12.15 7.82 10.48
N PRO A 50 11.54 8.28 9.37
CA PRO A 50 11.28 7.43 8.22
C PRO A 50 12.56 6.84 7.65
N ASN A 51 12.67 5.50 7.68
CA ASN A 51 13.76 4.79 7.01
C ASN A 51 13.29 4.35 5.62
N ILE A 52 13.31 5.28 4.67
CA ILE A 52 12.87 5.05 3.29
C ILE A 52 13.88 5.66 2.33
N THR A 53 14.24 4.90 1.32
CA THR A 53 15.12 5.33 0.23
C THR A 53 14.46 5.08 -1.12
N TRP A 54 14.70 5.99 -2.06
CA TRP A 54 14.23 5.90 -3.43
C TRP A 54 15.32 6.35 -4.40
N LYS A 55 15.27 5.83 -5.62
CA LYS A 55 16.21 6.21 -6.67
C LYS A 55 15.91 7.62 -7.21
N GLY A 56 16.95 8.43 -7.28
CA GLY A 56 16.87 9.82 -7.75
C GLY A 56 16.42 10.80 -6.67
N ASN A 57 16.33 12.08 -7.04
CA ASN A 57 16.03 13.14 -6.10
C ASN A 57 14.55 13.13 -5.65
N PRO A 58 14.26 13.52 -4.40
CA PRO A 58 12.90 13.72 -3.93
C PRO A 58 12.12 14.72 -4.79
N LEU A 59 10.81 14.52 -4.91
CA LEU A 59 9.90 15.45 -5.58
C LEU A 59 9.59 16.61 -4.65
N PHE A 60 9.77 17.85 -5.10
CA PHE A 60 9.27 19.00 -4.35
C PHE A 60 7.73 19.03 -4.40
N ILE A 61 7.09 18.99 -3.24
CA ILE A 61 5.61 18.95 -3.11
C ILE A 61 5.05 20.10 -2.27
N GLY A 62 5.87 21.06 -1.82
CA GLY A 62 5.44 22.13 -0.90
C GLY A 62 4.31 23.02 -1.43
N ASN A 63 4.18 23.16 -2.75
CA ASN A 63 3.11 23.93 -3.40
C ASN A 63 1.99 23.04 -3.95
N SER A 64 1.98 21.74 -3.60
CA SER A 64 0.97 20.81 -4.11
C SER A 64 -0.35 20.98 -3.38
N ILE A 65 -1.45 20.83 -4.12
CA ILE A 65 -2.80 20.78 -3.52
C ILE A 65 -2.84 19.66 -2.47
N HIS A 66 -3.43 19.97 -1.31
CA HIS A 66 -3.56 19.08 -0.15
C HIS A 66 -2.26 18.75 0.61
N TYR A 67 -1.18 19.50 0.37
CA TYR A 67 0.06 19.32 1.14
C TYR A 67 -0.17 19.44 2.65
N ASP A 68 -0.97 20.41 3.08
CA ASP A 68 -1.26 20.69 4.50
C ASP A 68 -2.04 19.57 5.21
N LEU A 69 -2.58 18.60 4.46
CA LEU A 69 -3.23 17.42 5.02
C LEU A 69 -2.23 16.33 5.45
N LEU A 70 -0.95 16.47 5.10
CA LEU A 70 0.10 15.53 5.46
C LEU A 70 0.79 15.95 6.74
N HIS A 71 1.03 14.99 7.63
CA HIS A 71 2.01 15.20 8.69
C HIS A 71 3.42 15.38 8.08
N PRO A 72 4.33 16.19 8.66
CA PRO A 72 5.66 16.43 8.10
C PRO A 72 6.47 15.15 7.74
N LYS A 73 6.39 14.11 8.59
CA LYS A 73 7.02 12.80 8.29
C LYS A 73 6.39 12.09 7.09
N GLU A 74 5.08 12.22 6.92
CA GLU A 74 4.36 11.68 5.77
C GLU A 74 4.69 12.46 4.50
N ALA A 75 4.79 13.79 4.59
CA ALA A 75 5.24 14.65 3.49
C ALA A 75 6.66 14.31 3.03
N LEU A 76 7.57 14.03 3.96
CA LEU A 76 8.91 13.53 3.64
C LEU A 76 8.85 12.24 2.81
N VAL A 77 8.08 11.25 3.27
CA VAL A 77 7.94 9.96 2.55
C VAL A 77 7.28 10.15 1.18
N ALA A 78 6.24 10.97 1.08
CA ALA A 78 5.59 11.30 -0.19
C ALA A 78 6.57 11.94 -1.17
N SER A 79 7.37 12.92 -0.71
CA SER A 79 8.42 13.56 -1.50
C SER A 79 9.48 12.56 -1.96
N THR A 80 10.02 11.75 -1.04
CA THR A 80 11.04 10.72 -1.35
C THR A 80 10.53 9.72 -2.38
N LEU A 81 9.28 9.25 -2.25
CA LEU A 81 8.67 8.29 -3.19
C LEU A 81 8.08 8.94 -4.44
N ARG A 82 8.23 10.27 -4.58
CA ARG A 82 7.76 11.08 -5.70
C ARG A 82 6.25 10.91 -5.94
N LEU A 83 5.48 11.03 -4.87
CA LEU A 83 4.02 10.98 -4.83
C LEU A 83 3.46 12.38 -4.57
N THR A 84 2.32 12.70 -5.20
CA THR A 84 1.54 13.87 -4.79
C THR A 84 0.85 13.60 -3.44
N PRO A 85 0.44 14.65 -2.68
CA PRO A 85 -0.29 14.46 -1.43
C PRO A 85 -1.55 13.61 -1.59
N LEU A 86 -2.33 13.84 -2.66
CA LEU A 86 -3.52 13.05 -2.98
C LEU A 86 -3.19 11.57 -3.21
N GLN A 87 -2.10 11.26 -3.95
CA GLN A 87 -1.67 9.88 -4.16
C GLN A 87 -1.28 9.22 -2.85
N TYR A 88 -0.49 9.89 -2.01
CA TYR A 88 -0.09 9.36 -0.71
C TYR A 88 -1.31 9.03 0.17
N LEU A 89 -2.26 9.97 0.33
CA LEU A 89 -3.46 9.77 1.13
C LEU A 89 -4.33 8.63 0.59
N THR A 90 -4.50 8.57 -0.73
CA THR A 90 -5.24 7.49 -1.39
C THR A 90 -4.61 6.13 -1.10
N TYR A 91 -3.28 6.02 -1.21
CA TYR A 91 -2.58 4.76 -1.00
C TYR A 91 -2.50 4.37 0.49
N LYS A 92 -2.43 5.35 1.41
CA LYS A 92 -2.59 5.15 2.86
C LYS A 92 -3.93 4.47 3.15
N LEU A 93 -5.03 5.01 2.62
CA LEU A 93 -6.35 4.42 2.80
C LEU A 93 -6.42 2.99 2.24
N ILE A 94 -5.98 2.78 0.99
CA ILE A 94 -6.07 1.48 0.31
C ILE A 94 -5.28 0.42 1.08
N LEU A 95 -4.00 0.67 1.39
CA LEU A 95 -3.15 -0.35 1.98
C LEU A 95 -3.60 -0.73 3.40
N ILE A 96 -3.93 0.24 4.24
CA ILE A 96 -4.33 -0.03 5.62
C ILE A 96 -5.70 -0.71 5.68
N SER A 97 -6.67 -0.26 4.87
CA SER A 97 -7.98 -0.92 4.81
C SER A 97 -7.86 -2.35 4.29
N SER A 98 -7.00 -2.58 3.29
CA SER A 98 -6.72 -3.92 2.78
C SER A 98 -6.08 -4.79 3.85
N ALA A 99 -5.07 -4.28 4.57
CA ALA A 99 -4.42 -5.01 5.65
C ALA A 99 -5.41 -5.46 6.73
N ARG A 100 -6.35 -4.60 7.11
CA ARG A 100 -7.45 -4.97 8.03
C ARG A 100 -8.33 -6.08 7.48
N GLY A 101 -8.73 -5.99 6.21
CA GLY A 101 -9.52 -7.03 5.57
C GLY A 101 -8.78 -8.37 5.47
N TYR A 102 -7.46 -8.37 5.32
CA TYR A 102 -6.65 -9.59 5.41
C TYR A 102 -6.65 -10.15 6.84
N SER A 103 -6.39 -9.30 7.84
CA SER A 103 -6.37 -9.68 9.26
C SER A 103 -7.72 -10.24 9.74
N GLN A 104 -8.84 -9.66 9.32
CA GLN A 104 -10.20 -10.17 9.60
C GLN A 104 -10.47 -11.58 9.06
N ARG A 105 -9.72 -12.00 8.04
CA ARG A 105 -9.80 -13.33 7.43
C ARG A 105 -8.64 -14.22 7.88
N SER A 106 -7.92 -13.82 8.94
CA SER A 106 -6.75 -14.52 9.48
C SER A 106 -5.62 -14.72 8.46
N PHE A 107 -5.48 -13.81 7.49
CA PHE A 107 -4.38 -13.79 6.54
C PHE A 107 -3.40 -12.65 6.85
N PRO A 108 -2.08 -12.85 6.68
CA PRO A 108 -1.11 -11.78 6.80
C PRO A 108 -1.16 -10.87 5.57
N PHE A 109 -0.96 -9.57 5.76
CA PHE A 109 -0.85 -8.61 4.66
C PHE A 109 0.61 -8.42 4.22
N ARG A 110 1.03 -9.15 3.18
CA ARG A 110 2.44 -9.18 2.75
C ARG A 110 2.74 -8.03 1.79
N LYS A 111 4.04 -7.73 1.64
CA LYS A 111 4.57 -6.78 0.65
C LYS A 111 4.05 -7.07 -0.77
N SER A 112 4.01 -8.34 -1.16
CA SER A 112 3.47 -8.80 -2.45
C SER A 112 1.99 -8.49 -2.65
N ASP A 113 1.22 -8.37 -1.56
CA ASP A 113 -0.20 -8.05 -1.65
C ASP A 113 -0.38 -6.55 -1.85
N ALA A 114 0.36 -5.71 -1.13
CA ALA A 114 0.40 -4.27 -1.38
C ALA A 114 0.72 -3.93 -2.84
N GLN A 115 1.65 -4.67 -3.47
CA GLN A 115 2.00 -4.52 -4.89
C GLN A 115 0.81 -4.75 -5.84
N LYS A 116 -0.16 -5.59 -5.47
CA LYS A 116 -1.36 -5.87 -6.26
C LYS A 116 -2.47 -4.83 -6.08
N HIS A 117 -2.46 -4.13 -4.93
CA HIS A 117 -3.49 -3.16 -4.55
C HIS A 117 -3.27 -1.76 -5.11
N LEU A 118 -2.03 -1.38 -5.41
CA LEU A 118 -1.71 -0.01 -5.86
C LEU A 118 -1.45 0.06 -7.37
N PRO A 119 -2.03 1.03 -8.09
CA PRO A 119 -1.79 1.21 -9.52
C PRO A 119 -0.50 2.00 -9.80
N ILE A 120 0.59 1.63 -9.13
CA ILE A 120 1.91 2.27 -9.28
C ILE A 120 2.99 1.23 -9.55
N ASP A 121 4.22 1.71 -9.74
CA ASP A 121 5.40 0.85 -9.80
C ASP A 121 5.49 -0.05 -8.55
N VAL A 122 5.77 -1.34 -8.77
CA VAL A 122 5.77 -2.35 -7.71
C VAL A 122 6.82 -2.07 -6.62
N ASN A 123 7.93 -1.42 -6.97
CA ASN A 123 8.95 -1.04 -5.98
C ASN A 123 8.48 0.12 -5.12
N ARG A 124 7.75 1.11 -5.67
CA ARG A 124 7.13 2.17 -4.86
C ARG A 124 6.06 1.63 -3.93
N SER A 125 5.23 0.71 -4.41
CA SER A 125 4.25 0.03 -3.55
C SER A 125 4.93 -0.73 -2.41
N SER A 126 6.05 -1.40 -2.70
CA SER A 126 6.87 -2.08 -1.69
C SER A 126 7.40 -1.11 -0.63
N LYS A 127 7.86 0.08 -1.03
CA LYS A 127 8.33 1.12 -0.10
C LYS A 127 7.22 1.72 0.75
N LEU A 128 6.02 1.92 0.21
CA LEU A 128 4.87 2.32 1.02
C LEU A 128 4.48 1.25 2.04
N TRP A 129 4.51 -0.03 1.64
CA TRP A 129 4.30 -1.13 2.59
C TRP A 129 5.36 -1.12 3.70
N GLU A 130 6.64 -0.97 3.37
CA GLU A 130 7.72 -0.85 4.37
C GLU A 130 7.50 0.33 5.33
N TRP A 131 7.12 1.49 4.80
CA TRP A 131 6.82 2.68 5.60
C TRP A 131 5.68 2.44 6.59
N PHE A 132 4.53 1.93 6.11
CA PHE A 132 3.38 1.70 7.00
C PHE A 132 3.58 0.52 7.96
N THR A 133 4.51 -0.39 7.68
CA THR A 133 4.98 -1.37 8.65
C THR A 133 5.81 -0.71 9.75
N GLN A 134 6.71 0.23 9.40
CA GLN A 134 7.51 0.99 10.40
C GLN A 134 6.62 1.78 11.37
N THR A 135 5.47 2.29 10.92
CA THR A 135 4.51 3.00 11.79
C THR A 135 3.65 2.07 12.64
N GLY A 136 3.70 0.75 12.43
CA GLY A 136 2.81 -0.22 13.07
C GLY A 136 1.34 -0.15 12.58
N TRP A 137 1.05 0.59 11.50
CA TRP A 137 -0.32 0.76 11.00
C TRP A 137 -0.81 -0.43 10.17
N LEU A 138 0.11 -1.17 9.56
CA LEU A 138 -0.19 -2.49 9.01
C LEU A 138 -0.12 -3.49 10.16
N LYS A 139 -1.27 -3.91 10.68
CA LYS A 139 -1.33 -5.04 11.62
C LYS A 139 -0.89 -6.30 10.88
N THR A 140 0.39 -6.63 10.99
CA THR A 140 0.99 -7.81 10.34
C THR A 140 0.77 -9.09 11.13
N GLU A 141 0.37 -8.97 12.40
CA GLU A 141 0.10 -10.10 13.29
C GLU A 141 -1.36 -10.55 13.15
N ILE A 142 -1.55 -11.86 13.02
CA ILE A 142 -2.86 -12.49 13.09
C ILE A 142 -3.25 -12.47 14.57
N LEU A 143 -4.39 -11.89 14.91
CA LEU A 143 -4.99 -12.07 16.23
C LEU A 143 -5.40 -13.54 16.29
N LEU A 144 -4.64 -14.36 17.04
CA LEU A 144 -4.96 -15.76 17.35
C LEU A 144 -6.10 -15.82 18.36
#